data_AF-A0A926H7E6-F1
#
_entry.id   AF-A0A926H7E6-F1
#
_cell.length_a   1.000
_cell.length_b   1.000
_cell.length_c   1.000
_cell.angle_alpha   90.00
_cell.angle_beta   90.00
_cell.angle_gamma   90.00
#
_symmetry.space_group_name_H-M   'P 1'
#
loop_
_entity.id
_entity.type
_entity.pdbx_description
1 polymer ?
#
loop_
_entity_poly.entity_id
_entity_poly.type
_entity_poly.pdbx_seq_one_letter_code
_entity_poly.pdbx_strand_id
1 'polypeptide(L)'
;SKRLAWIRFDESRVPEYDMQLWGKLYPVEYRFKYPKAGEANSLVSVLIADASGAPDGVVQKLTVDTGTETDIYLPRIMWTKNANILSIRRLNRLQNKIDLLHAEATTGKTTVVLSETSPTYVDLELTDDLAYLADGKSFLWTSERSGYKHVYRYDLTGKLISPVTSGNFEVKDVLGVDAKTNAVYFTSAEVSPLERHLYRVGLDGKNKTRLTPEAGTFGINLSPDFTYYLQYHGSSATPQTVSVLQTIANKASKPVRVVESNQALKTRLKEYAIAPKRFFQFTTPEGTSLNGYMIRPIDFDSTKKYPVLMFVYGGPGSQQVLNNWEGRDFFWYQTLAQKGYIIACVDNRGTGSRGNAFRTVTYAQLGKYETLDQIEGAKYLGGLPYVDKSRIGIWGWSYGGYMSALCMTIGADYFKTGISVAPVTTWRFYDTIYTERYLKRPQDNASGYDDNSPLTHAAKLKGNYLLVHGTGDDNVHFQNSVAFEDALIKANKQFQSFYYPNRNHGIYGGNTRMHLYQMMTNFIEKNL
;
A
#
# COMPACT_ATOMS: atom_id res chain seq x y z
N SER A 1 -17.22 23.38 15.48
CA SER A 1 -17.28 23.03 16.91
C SER A 1 -16.44 24.04 17.67
N LYS A 2 -16.88 24.48 18.87
CA LYS A 2 -16.02 25.25 19.81
C LYS A 2 -15.11 24.34 20.63
N ARG A 3 -15.17 23.02 20.41
CA ARG A 3 -14.38 22.00 21.12
C ARG A 3 -13.27 21.45 20.24
N LEU A 4 -12.13 21.17 20.87
CA LEU A 4 -11.00 20.45 20.29
C LEU A 4 -10.99 19.02 20.82
N ALA A 5 -10.73 18.05 19.95
CA ALA A 5 -10.50 16.66 20.33
C ALA A 5 -9.17 16.18 19.73
N TRP A 6 -8.40 15.42 20.50
CA TRP A 6 -7.12 14.85 20.04
C TRP A 6 -6.82 13.52 20.72
N ILE A 7 -5.91 12.75 20.11
CA ILE A 7 -5.40 11.50 20.67
C ILE A 7 -4.12 11.80 21.44
N ARG A 8 -4.01 11.30 22.66
CA ARG A 8 -2.79 11.32 23.48
C ARG A 8 -2.15 9.94 23.44
N PHE A 9 -0.85 9.91 23.19
CA PHE A 9 0.00 8.72 23.24
C PHE A 9 0.86 8.78 24.51
N ASP A 10 0.91 7.66 25.24
CA ASP A 10 1.87 7.41 26.31
C ASP A 10 2.76 6.24 25.89
N GLU A 11 4.01 6.57 25.60
CA GLU A 11 5.01 5.66 25.03
C GLU A 11 6.02 5.18 26.09
N SER A 12 5.75 5.44 27.38
CA SER A 12 6.68 5.13 28.48
C SER A 12 7.07 3.65 28.54
N ARG A 13 6.16 2.76 28.12
CA ARG A 13 6.36 1.30 28.10
C ARG A 13 6.88 0.77 26.76
N VAL A 14 6.98 1.61 25.75
CA VAL A 14 7.42 1.19 24.41
C VAL A 14 8.95 1.07 24.42
N PRO A 15 9.51 -0.08 23.95
CA PRO A 15 10.95 -0.23 23.79
C PRO A 15 11.55 0.83 22.87
N GLU A 16 12.78 1.22 23.16
CA GLU A 16 13.56 2.10 22.30
C GLU A 16 14.34 1.28 21.28
N TYR A 17 14.43 1.82 20.07
CA TYR A 17 15.38 1.39 19.06
C TYR A 17 16.43 2.49 18.89
N ASP A 18 17.69 2.09 18.82
CA ASP A 18 18.82 2.97 18.58
C ASP A 18 19.43 2.72 17.19
N MET A 19 19.85 3.81 16.54
CA MET A 19 20.65 3.74 15.33
C MET A 19 21.82 4.71 15.38
N GLN A 20 22.95 4.26 14.81
CA GLN A 20 24.16 5.07 14.73
C GLN A 20 24.11 6.01 13.52
N LEU A 21 24.24 7.31 13.77
CA LEU A 21 24.43 8.34 12.76
C LEU A 21 25.91 8.74 12.63
N TRP A 22 26.41 8.68 11.40
CA TRP A 22 27.81 8.93 11.04
C TRP A 22 28.04 10.39 10.59
N GLY A 23 29.30 10.85 10.54
CA GLY A 23 29.70 12.11 9.88
C GLY A 23 30.36 13.18 10.77
N LYS A 24 30.22 13.08 12.10
CA LYS A 24 31.03 13.85 13.07
C LYS A 24 32.28 13.06 13.47
N LEU A 25 33.22 13.69 14.20
CA LEU A 25 34.42 13.02 14.74
C LEU A 25 34.07 11.76 15.55
N TYR A 26 33.04 11.86 16.39
CA TYR A 26 32.43 10.72 17.07
C TYR A 26 31.01 10.52 16.54
N PRO A 27 30.62 9.29 16.16
CA PRO A 27 29.25 8.97 15.77
C PRO A 27 28.24 9.35 16.85
N VAL A 28 27.02 9.72 16.44
CA VAL A 28 25.91 10.10 17.34
C VAL A 28 24.87 9.00 17.36
N GLU A 29 24.39 8.63 18.54
CA GLU A 29 23.28 7.70 18.71
C GLU A 29 21.95 8.45 18.56
N TYR A 30 21.05 7.93 17.72
CA TYR A 30 19.68 8.41 17.61
C TYR A 30 18.74 7.34 18.15
N ARG A 31 17.93 7.71 19.15
CA ARG A 31 16.97 6.82 19.83
C ARG A 31 15.54 7.26 19.61
N PHE A 32 14.64 6.32 19.43
CA PHE A 32 13.20 6.56 19.28
C PHE A 32 12.38 5.35 19.72
N LYS A 33 11.09 5.56 19.98
CA LYS A 33 10.16 4.51 20.37
C LYS A 33 9.74 3.69 19.14
N TYR A 34 9.94 2.37 19.20
CA TYR A 34 9.55 1.47 18.11
C TYR A 34 9.08 0.12 18.67
N PRO A 35 7.77 -0.13 18.75
CA PRO A 35 7.25 -1.42 19.23
C PRO A 35 7.40 -2.46 18.12
N LYS A 36 8.35 -3.41 18.28
CA LYS A 36 8.46 -4.58 17.39
C LYS A 36 7.33 -5.57 17.65
N ALA A 37 7.01 -6.40 16.67
CA ALA A 37 5.98 -7.43 16.79
C ALA A 37 6.10 -8.24 18.10
N GLY A 38 5.01 -8.31 18.86
CA GLY A 38 4.94 -8.96 20.18
C GLY A 38 5.21 -8.04 21.38
N GLU A 39 5.81 -6.86 21.17
CA GLU A 39 6.12 -5.91 22.25
C GLU A 39 4.91 -5.04 22.65
N ALA A 40 5.08 -4.23 23.70
CA ALA A 40 4.07 -3.30 24.17
C ALA A 40 3.89 -2.11 23.21
N ASN A 41 2.64 -1.82 22.84
CA ASN A 41 2.26 -0.60 22.14
C ASN A 41 2.14 0.61 23.10
N SER A 42 2.15 1.80 22.51
CA SER A 42 1.79 3.03 23.21
C SER A 42 0.35 2.94 23.74
N LEU A 43 0.15 3.40 24.97
CA LEU A 43 -1.21 3.58 25.50
C LEU A 43 -1.84 4.80 24.82
N VAL A 44 -3.06 4.64 24.32
CA VAL A 44 -3.78 5.70 23.61
C VAL A 44 -5.05 6.10 24.35
N SER A 45 -5.33 7.40 24.37
CA SER A 45 -6.55 7.96 24.95
C SER A 45 -7.06 9.13 24.11
N VAL A 46 -8.37 9.40 24.15
CA VAL A 46 -8.97 10.56 23.47
C VAL A 46 -9.33 11.61 24.50
N LEU A 47 -8.91 12.85 24.25
CA LEU A 47 -9.18 13.99 25.10
C LEU A 47 -10.08 15.00 24.36
N ILE A 48 -11.01 15.62 25.08
CA ILE A 48 -11.85 16.71 24.59
C ILE A 48 -11.64 17.94 25.48
N ALA A 49 -11.57 19.11 24.87
CA ALA A 49 -11.43 20.39 25.54
C ALA A 49 -12.38 21.42 24.93
N ASP A 50 -13.05 22.23 25.76
CA ASP A 50 -13.87 23.35 25.28
C ASP A 50 -13.00 24.60 25.10
N ALA A 51 -12.84 25.05 23.86
CA ALA A 51 -12.01 26.21 23.55
C ALA A 51 -12.76 27.54 23.76
N SER A 52 -14.01 27.53 24.23
CA SER A 52 -14.77 28.74 24.50
C SER A 52 -14.63 29.22 25.95
N GLY A 53 -13.81 30.25 26.13
CA GLY A 53 -13.84 31.10 27.33
C GLY A 53 -13.19 30.52 28.57
N ALA A 54 -11.91 30.13 28.49
CA ALA A 54 -11.09 29.96 29.70
C ALA A 54 -10.72 31.35 30.24
N PRO A 55 -11.22 31.80 31.41
CA PRO A 55 -10.92 33.13 31.95
C PRO A 55 -9.41 33.37 32.16
N ASP A 56 -8.65 32.28 32.41
CA ASP A 56 -7.21 32.30 32.69
C ASP A 56 -6.38 31.47 31.66
N GLY A 57 -6.95 31.13 30.51
CA GLY A 57 -6.28 30.29 29.49
C GLY A 57 -6.15 28.80 29.85
N VAL A 58 -6.60 28.37 31.03
CA VAL A 58 -6.64 26.95 31.43
C VAL A 58 -7.94 26.31 30.96
N VAL A 59 -7.83 25.45 29.96
CA VAL A 59 -8.97 24.67 29.44
C VAL A 59 -9.08 23.34 30.17
N GLN A 60 -10.23 23.08 30.82
CA GLN A 60 -10.51 21.76 31.39
C GLN A 60 -10.58 20.69 30.31
N LYS A 61 -9.93 19.55 30.56
CA LYS A 61 -9.86 18.43 29.63
C LYS A 61 -10.69 17.27 30.17
N LEU A 62 -11.48 16.67 29.30
CA LEU A 62 -12.25 15.47 29.55
C LEU A 62 -11.58 14.30 28.84
N THR A 63 -11.39 13.19 29.55
CA THR A 63 -10.97 11.92 28.93
C THR A 63 -12.20 11.17 28.47
N VAL A 64 -12.23 10.76 27.20
CA VAL A 64 -13.31 9.95 26.65
C VAL A 64 -13.11 8.49 27.06
N ASP A 65 -14.19 7.84 27.48
CA ASP A 65 -14.23 6.42 27.80
C ASP A 65 -14.14 5.57 26.51
N THR A 66 -12.93 5.14 26.15
CA THR A 66 -12.71 4.24 25.01
C THR A 66 -12.77 2.75 25.40
N GLY A 67 -13.33 2.41 26.57
CA GLY A 67 -13.39 1.06 27.12
C GLY A 67 -12.20 0.71 28.01
N THR A 68 -12.26 -0.46 28.65
CA THR A 68 -11.27 -0.94 29.62
C THR A 68 -10.07 -1.64 28.98
N GLU A 69 -10.19 -2.14 27.74
CA GLU A 69 -9.07 -2.70 26.99
C GLU A 69 -8.17 -1.57 26.50
N THR A 70 -6.87 -1.70 26.80
CA THR A 70 -5.87 -0.66 26.53
C THR A 70 -4.93 -1.03 25.39
N ASP A 71 -4.86 -2.31 25.02
CA ASP A 71 -4.07 -2.79 23.90
C ASP A 71 -4.88 -2.70 22.59
N ILE A 72 -5.09 -1.45 22.17
CA ILE A 72 -5.95 -1.04 21.07
C ILE A 72 -5.26 -0.02 20.17
N TYR A 73 -5.84 0.22 18.99
CA TYR A 73 -5.51 1.38 18.17
C TYR A 73 -6.73 2.29 18.00
N LEU A 74 -6.49 3.60 17.92
CA LEU A 74 -7.51 4.62 17.66
C LEU A 74 -7.18 5.35 16.35
N PRO A 75 -7.40 4.73 15.18
CA PRO A 75 -6.87 5.25 13.91
C PRO A 75 -7.45 6.62 13.52
N ARG A 76 -8.71 6.92 13.88
CA ARG A 76 -9.40 8.16 13.48
C ARG A 76 -10.40 8.63 14.54
N ILE A 77 -10.50 9.95 14.69
CA ILE A 77 -11.58 10.63 15.40
C ILE A 77 -12.18 11.71 14.48
N MET A 78 -13.49 11.95 14.57
CA MET A 78 -14.15 13.03 13.82
C MET A 78 -15.42 13.51 14.53
N TRP A 79 -15.73 14.80 14.43
CA TRP A 79 -17.03 15.30 14.88
C TRP A 79 -18.14 14.85 13.93
N THR A 80 -19.28 14.42 14.48
CA THR A 80 -20.48 14.14 13.67
C THR A 80 -21.17 15.46 13.26
N LYS A 81 -22.32 15.39 12.58
CA LYS A 81 -23.16 16.59 12.35
C LYS A 81 -23.79 17.13 13.63
N ASN A 82 -23.88 16.31 14.68
CA ASN A 82 -24.19 16.77 16.02
C ASN A 82 -22.90 17.22 16.72
N ALA A 83 -22.79 18.51 17.04
CA ALA A 83 -21.61 19.10 17.68
C ALA A 83 -21.31 18.56 19.10
N ASN A 84 -22.24 17.82 19.70
CA ASN A 84 -22.07 17.15 20.99
C ASN A 84 -21.62 15.69 20.87
N ILE A 85 -21.48 15.15 19.65
CA ILE A 85 -21.08 13.75 19.44
C ILE A 85 -19.76 13.70 18.68
N LEU A 86 -18.74 13.11 19.32
CA LEU A 86 -17.46 12.77 18.71
C LEU A 86 -17.49 11.29 18.28
N SER A 87 -17.17 11.03 17.03
CA SER A 87 -17.02 9.67 16.50
C SER A 87 -15.57 9.21 16.62
N ILE A 88 -15.37 7.98 17.09
CA ILE A 88 -14.06 7.37 17.32
C ILE A 88 -14.06 6.01 16.63
N ARG A 89 -13.00 5.67 15.91
CA ARG A 89 -12.75 4.31 15.42
C ARG A 89 -11.80 3.63 16.39
N ARG A 90 -12.14 2.43 16.85
CA ARG A 90 -11.29 1.62 17.74
C ARG A 90 -11.03 0.27 17.10
N LEU A 91 -9.76 -0.09 16.99
CA LEU A 91 -9.30 -1.42 16.57
C LEU A 91 -8.77 -2.17 17.78
N ASN A 92 -9.00 -3.48 17.84
CA ASN A 92 -8.24 -4.34 18.74
C ASN A 92 -6.80 -4.52 18.22
N ARG A 93 -5.88 -5.01 19.06
CA ARG A 93 -4.48 -5.28 18.68
C ARG A 93 -4.29 -6.10 17.40
N LEU A 94 -5.07 -7.17 17.24
CA LEU A 94 -4.99 -8.01 16.04
C LEU A 94 -5.60 -7.36 14.80
N GLN A 95 -6.28 -6.23 14.95
CA GLN A 95 -6.89 -5.47 13.86
C GLN A 95 -7.85 -6.32 13.02
N ASN A 96 -8.54 -7.24 13.69
CA ASN A 96 -9.57 -8.10 13.10
C ASN A 96 -10.98 -7.73 13.62
N LYS A 97 -11.06 -6.69 14.46
CA LYS A 97 -12.30 -6.06 14.88
C LYS A 97 -12.15 -4.55 14.86
N ILE A 98 -13.10 -3.85 14.24
CA ILE A 98 -13.24 -2.40 14.28
C ILE A 98 -14.59 -2.02 14.88
N ASP A 99 -14.55 -1.12 15.87
CA ASP A 99 -15.74 -0.51 16.46
C ASP A 99 -15.83 0.97 16.06
N LEU A 100 -17.04 1.42 15.75
CA LEU A 100 -17.41 2.82 15.67
C LEU A 100 -18.07 3.22 16.99
N LEU A 101 -17.43 4.11 17.75
CA LEU A 101 -17.96 4.67 18.97
C LEU A 101 -18.50 6.08 18.74
N HIS A 102 -19.61 6.41 19.38
CA HIS A 102 -20.11 7.78 19.54
C HIS A 102 -19.91 8.19 20.99
N ALA A 103 -19.13 9.25 21.20
CA ALA A 103 -18.81 9.81 22.49
C ALA A 103 -19.58 11.11 22.72
N GLU A 104 -20.23 11.24 23.87
CA GLU A 104 -20.80 12.51 24.32
C GLU A 104 -19.69 13.47 24.74
N ALA A 105 -19.63 14.63 24.12
CA ALA A 105 -18.55 15.58 24.30
C ALA A 105 -18.50 16.24 25.69
N THR A 106 -19.59 16.21 26.44
CA THR A 106 -19.71 16.80 27.79
C THR A 106 -19.40 15.81 28.89
N THR A 107 -19.70 14.53 28.70
CA THR A 107 -19.57 13.48 29.73
C THR A 107 -18.45 12.50 29.45
N GLY A 108 -18.01 12.37 28.19
CA GLY A 108 -16.99 11.43 27.77
C GLY A 108 -17.50 10.00 27.65
N LYS A 109 -18.78 9.75 27.96
CA LYS A 109 -19.42 8.44 27.83
C LYS A 109 -19.54 8.05 26.38
N THR A 110 -19.33 6.77 26.08
CA THR A 110 -19.40 6.24 24.72
C THR A 110 -20.44 5.15 24.56
N THR A 111 -20.95 5.04 23.34
CA THR A 111 -21.75 3.92 22.86
C THR A 111 -21.09 3.34 21.63
N VAL A 112 -20.92 2.01 21.57
CA VAL A 112 -20.53 1.31 20.34
C VAL A 112 -21.76 1.23 19.44
N VAL A 113 -21.74 1.96 18.32
CA VAL A 113 -22.87 2.00 17.38
C VAL A 113 -22.71 0.99 16.25
N LEU A 114 -21.50 0.66 15.84
CA LEU A 114 -21.25 -0.35 14.80
C LEU A 114 -19.99 -1.14 15.17
N SER A 115 -20.01 -2.44 14.87
CA SER A 115 -18.87 -3.33 15.01
C SER A 115 -18.73 -4.19 13.76
N GLU A 116 -17.52 -4.26 13.20
CA GLU A 116 -17.18 -5.21 12.14
C GLU A 116 -16.05 -6.11 12.58
N THR A 117 -16.15 -7.38 12.22
CA THR A 117 -15.16 -8.41 12.49
C THR A 117 -14.76 -9.12 11.22
N SER A 118 -13.49 -9.50 11.12
CA SER A 118 -12.93 -10.29 10.04
C SER A 118 -12.25 -11.54 10.61
N PRO A 119 -12.35 -12.71 9.95
CA PRO A 119 -11.56 -13.87 10.33
C PRO A 119 -10.05 -13.66 10.10
N THR A 120 -9.66 -12.65 9.32
CA THR A 120 -8.27 -12.27 9.05
C THR A 120 -7.95 -10.93 9.70
N TYR A 121 -8.06 -9.84 8.94
CA TYR A 121 -7.93 -8.45 9.39
C TYR A 121 -9.00 -7.60 8.72
N VAL A 122 -9.31 -6.45 9.32
CA VAL A 122 -10.16 -5.42 8.69
C VAL A 122 -9.28 -4.54 7.80
N ASP A 123 -9.79 -4.19 6.62
CA ASP A 123 -9.07 -3.23 5.76
C ASP A 123 -9.00 -1.86 6.46
N LEU A 124 -7.78 -1.30 6.54
CA LEU A 124 -7.59 0.02 7.14
C LEU A 124 -8.23 1.13 6.32
N GLU A 125 -8.39 0.95 5.01
CA GLU A 125 -9.05 1.95 4.18
C GLU A 125 -10.52 2.19 4.61
N LEU A 126 -11.13 1.23 5.31
CA LEU A 126 -12.47 1.41 5.91
C LEU A 126 -12.48 2.53 6.97
N THR A 127 -11.33 2.87 7.55
CA THR A 127 -11.23 3.90 8.59
C THR A 127 -11.43 5.33 8.05
N ASP A 128 -11.15 5.54 6.77
CA ASP A 128 -11.13 6.86 6.11
C ASP A 128 -12.43 7.21 5.37
N ASP A 129 -13.26 6.23 4.99
CA ASP A 129 -14.45 6.41 4.15
C ASP A 129 -15.76 6.78 4.90
N LEU A 130 -15.70 6.97 6.22
CA LEU A 130 -16.90 7.31 7.01
C LEU A 130 -17.33 8.77 6.76
N ALA A 131 -18.58 8.93 6.34
CA ALA A 131 -19.19 10.24 6.12
C ALA A 131 -20.55 10.37 6.85
N TYR A 132 -20.66 11.28 7.82
CA TYR A 132 -21.95 11.65 8.41
C TYR A 132 -22.76 12.54 7.45
N LEU A 133 -24.02 12.19 7.21
CA LEU A 133 -24.87 12.88 6.24
C LEU A 133 -25.46 14.16 6.82
N ALA A 134 -25.78 15.11 5.93
CA ALA A 134 -26.32 16.43 6.31
C ALA A 134 -27.69 16.36 7.00
N ASP A 135 -28.40 15.24 6.89
CA ASP A 135 -29.66 15.00 7.60
C ASP A 135 -29.48 14.90 9.13
N GLY A 136 -28.25 14.72 9.62
CA GLY A 136 -27.94 14.55 11.03
C GLY A 136 -28.50 13.26 11.64
N LYS A 137 -28.94 12.31 10.81
CA LYS A 137 -29.63 11.07 11.20
C LYS A 137 -28.96 9.81 10.66
N SER A 138 -28.10 9.94 9.65
CA SER A 138 -27.44 8.80 9.02
C SER A 138 -25.98 9.04 8.66
N PHE A 139 -25.25 7.96 8.41
CA PHE A 139 -23.86 7.98 7.96
C PHE A 139 -23.58 6.88 6.93
N LEU A 140 -22.52 7.07 6.15
CA LEU A 140 -21.96 6.07 5.26
C LEU A 140 -20.79 5.35 5.92
N TRP A 141 -20.68 4.06 5.68
CA TRP A 141 -19.59 3.21 6.15
C TRP A 141 -19.22 2.21 5.06
N THR A 142 -17.93 1.97 4.84
CA THR A 142 -17.48 0.94 3.90
C THR A 142 -17.25 -0.37 4.62
N SER A 143 -17.56 -1.48 3.95
CA SER A 143 -17.41 -2.82 4.51
C SER A 143 -17.08 -3.82 3.41
N GLU A 144 -16.37 -4.88 3.77
CA GLU A 144 -16.04 -6.00 2.87
C GLU A 144 -16.95 -7.21 3.07
N ARG A 145 -18.07 -7.05 3.79
CA ARG A 145 -19.00 -8.13 4.16
C ARG A 145 -19.53 -8.96 2.99
N SER A 146 -19.54 -8.41 1.76
CA SER A 146 -19.95 -9.15 0.55
C SER A 146 -18.79 -9.85 -0.16
N GLY A 147 -17.58 -9.82 0.41
CA GLY A 147 -16.34 -10.26 -0.24
C GLY A 147 -15.61 -9.15 -1.01
N TYR A 148 -16.24 -7.98 -1.19
CA TYR A 148 -15.66 -6.80 -1.84
C TYR A 148 -16.00 -5.55 -1.04
N LYS A 149 -15.09 -4.56 -1.04
CA LYS A 149 -15.31 -3.28 -0.36
C LYS A 149 -16.43 -2.48 -1.02
N HIS A 150 -17.51 -2.24 -0.29
CA HIS A 150 -18.68 -1.47 -0.73
C HIS A 150 -19.19 -0.48 0.32
N VAL A 151 -19.99 0.49 -0.13
CA VAL A 151 -20.58 1.53 0.70
C VAL A 151 -21.96 1.11 1.20
N TYR A 152 -22.19 1.32 2.50
CA TYR A 152 -23.45 1.02 3.19
C TYR A 152 -23.91 2.24 3.98
N ARG A 153 -25.23 2.45 4.06
CA ARG A 153 -25.84 3.55 4.81
C ARG A 153 -26.47 3.04 6.09
N TYR A 154 -26.17 3.71 7.20
CA TYR A 154 -26.67 3.40 8.55
C TYR A 154 -27.37 4.59 9.17
N ASP A 155 -28.29 4.35 10.10
CA ASP A 155 -28.73 5.41 11.02
C ASP A 155 -27.70 5.62 12.15
N LEU A 156 -27.88 6.66 12.96
CA LEU A 156 -26.97 6.95 14.09
C LEU A 156 -26.94 5.87 15.18
N THR A 157 -27.91 4.94 15.22
CA THR A 157 -27.91 3.80 16.15
C THR A 157 -27.11 2.61 15.61
N GLY A 158 -26.64 2.69 14.36
CA GLY A 158 -25.93 1.62 13.67
C GLY A 158 -26.83 0.59 13.00
N LYS A 159 -28.12 0.87 12.87
CA LYS A 159 -29.02 0.03 12.08
C LYS A 159 -28.78 0.26 10.60
N LEU A 160 -28.55 -0.81 9.85
CA LEU A 160 -28.40 -0.75 8.40
C LEU A 160 -29.70 -0.25 7.76
N ILE A 161 -29.60 0.81 6.97
CA ILE A 161 -30.71 1.36 6.16
C ILE A 161 -30.70 0.70 4.78
N SER A 162 -29.57 0.75 4.07
CA SER A 162 -29.45 0.19 2.72
C SER A 162 -27.98 0.00 2.30
N PRO A 163 -27.69 -0.98 1.41
CA PRO A 163 -26.46 -0.96 0.62
C PRO A 163 -26.55 0.16 -0.42
N VAL A 164 -25.45 0.91 -0.60
CA VAL A 164 -25.35 2.01 -1.59
C VAL A 164 -24.64 1.53 -2.86
N THR A 165 -23.68 0.61 -2.73
CA THR A 165 -23.02 -0.04 -3.85
C THR A 165 -23.02 -1.56 -3.67
N SER A 166 -22.98 -2.31 -4.78
CA SER A 166 -22.83 -3.77 -4.77
C SER A 166 -22.26 -4.26 -6.11
N GLY A 167 -21.64 -5.43 -6.11
CA GLY A 167 -21.12 -6.12 -7.30
C GLY A 167 -19.83 -6.89 -7.02
N ASN A 168 -19.20 -7.41 -8.08
CA ASN A 168 -17.91 -8.09 -8.00
C ASN A 168 -16.76 -7.12 -8.33
N PHE A 169 -16.70 -6.02 -7.58
CA PHE A 169 -15.67 -4.99 -7.72
C PHE A 169 -15.49 -4.24 -6.39
N GLU A 170 -14.37 -3.54 -6.22
CA GLU A 170 -14.10 -2.77 -5.01
C GLU A 170 -14.29 -1.27 -5.23
N VAL A 171 -15.01 -0.64 -4.29
CA VAL A 171 -14.91 0.81 -4.06
C VAL A 171 -13.55 1.09 -3.45
N LYS A 172 -12.80 2.00 -4.04
CA LYS A 172 -11.46 2.38 -3.57
C LYS A 172 -11.56 3.45 -2.49
N ASP A 173 -12.12 4.62 -2.79
CA ASP A 173 -12.28 5.72 -1.84
C ASP A 173 -13.66 6.37 -1.97
N VAL A 174 -14.30 6.72 -0.83
CA VAL A 174 -15.50 7.56 -0.78
C VAL A 174 -15.07 9.02 -0.71
N LEU A 175 -15.29 9.76 -1.79
CA LEU A 175 -14.81 11.14 -1.90
C LEU A 175 -15.76 12.17 -1.27
N GLY A 176 -17.04 11.83 -1.14
CA GLY A 176 -18.02 12.67 -0.45
C GLY A 176 -19.46 12.42 -0.86
N VAL A 177 -20.36 13.15 -0.22
CA VAL A 177 -21.81 13.07 -0.45
C VAL A 177 -22.37 14.45 -0.71
N ASP A 178 -22.98 14.64 -1.88
CA ASP A 178 -23.73 15.84 -2.20
C ASP A 178 -25.12 15.78 -1.56
N ALA A 179 -25.32 16.62 -0.55
CA ALA A 179 -26.59 16.73 0.16
C ALA A 179 -27.74 17.31 -0.69
N LYS A 180 -27.44 18.08 -1.75
CA LYS A 180 -28.47 18.66 -2.62
C LYS A 180 -29.09 17.60 -3.51
N THR A 181 -28.27 16.68 -4.03
CA THR A 181 -28.72 15.64 -4.96
C THR A 181 -28.80 14.24 -4.34
N ASN A 182 -28.47 14.11 -3.04
CA ASN A 182 -28.40 12.84 -2.31
C ASN A 182 -27.54 11.80 -3.03
N ALA A 183 -26.37 12.23 -3.52
CA ALA A 183 -25.48 11.41 -4.32
C ALA A 183 -24.11 11.22 -3.66
N VAL A 184 -23.61 9.99 -3.72
CA VAL A 184 -22.29 9.59 -3.25
C VAL A 184 -21.33 9.57 -4.42
N TYR A 185 -20.17 10.21 -4.26
CA TYR A 185 -19.07 10.19 -5.21
C TYR A 185 -17.94 9.32 -4.67
N PHE A 186 -17.44 8.41 -5.49
CA PHE A 186 -16.43 7.44 -5.08
C PHE A 186 -15.55 7.00 -6.25
N THR A 187 -14.32 6.58 -5.95
CA THR A 187 -13.44 5.92 -6.92
C THR A 187 -13.63 4.40 -6.86
N SER A 188 -13.48 3.71 -7.99
CA SER A 188 -13.66 2.24 -8.04
C SER A 188 -12.80 1.60 -9.11
N ALA A 189 -12.44 0.33 -8.87
CA ALA A 189 -11.78 -0.57 -9.81
C ALA A 189 -12.78 -1.41 -10.63
N GLU A 190 -14.05 -0.98 -10.71
CA GLU A 190 -15.15 -1.72 -11.38
C GLU A 190 -14.90 -2.01 -12.85
N VAL A 191 -14.22 -1.12 -13.59
CA VAL A 191 -13.89 -1.37 -15.00
C VAL A 191 -12.84 -2.48 -15.13
N SER A 192 -11.82 -2.41 -14.28
CA SER A 192 -10.66 -3.29 -14.29
C SER A 192 -9.85 -3.09 -13.00
N PRO A 193 -9.25 -4.14 -12.42
CA PRO A 193 -8.30 -3.99 -11.31
C PRO A 193 -7.11 -3.09 -11.64
N LEU A 194 -6.81 -2.91 -12.93
CA LEU A 194 -5.71 -2.07 -13.44
C LEU A 194 -6.09 -0.57 -13.51
N GLU A 195 -7.35 -0.21 -13.33
CA GLU A 195 -7.87 1.14 -13.57
C GLU A 195 -8.60 1.72 -12.36
N ARG A 196 -8.76 3.05 -12.32
CA ARG A 196 -9.50 3.75 -11.25
C ARG A 196 -10.37 4.83 -11.85
N HIS A 197 -11.68 4.67 -11.75
CA HIS A 197 -12.63 5.65 -12.31
C HIS A 197 -13.46 6.31 -11.21
N LEU A 198 -13.89 7.53 -11.49
CA LEU A 198 -14.86 8.25 -10.67
C LEU A 198 -16.28 7.78 -11.01
N TYR A 199 -17.04 7.50 -9.97
CA TYR A 199 -18.45 7.15 -10.04
C TYR A 199 -19.30 8.07 -9.17
N ARG A 200 -20.57 8.16 -9.54
CA ARG A 200 -21.65 8.76 -8.74
C ARG A 200 -22.79 7.75 -8.61
N VAL A 201 -23.40 7.65 -7.43
CA VAL A 201 -24.61 6.84 -7.19
C VAL A 201 -25.55 7.55 -6.21
N GLY A 202 -26.86 7.35 -6.34
CA GLY A 202 -27.81 7.82 -5.33
C GLY A 202 -27.63 7.10 -3.99
N LEU A 203 -28.02 7.73 -2.87
CA LEU A 203 -28.01 7.09 -1.54
C LEU A 203 -28.90 5.85 -1.44
N ASP A 204 -29.85 5.69 -2.35
CA ASP A 204 -30.70 4.50 -2.51
C ASP A 204 -30.07 3.40 -3.38
N GLY A 205 -28.83 3.61 -3.83
CA GLY A 205 -28.08 2.72 -4.71
C GLY A 205 -28.47 2.79 -6.19
N LYS A 206 -29.39 3.69 -6.58
CA LYS A 206 -29.86 3.81 -7.96
C LYS A 206 -29.04 4.83 -8.76
N ASN A 207 -29.21 4.79 -10.08
CA ASN A 207 -28.61 5.73 -11.02
C ASN A 207 -27.07 5.80 -10.97
N LYS A 208 -26.41 4.67 -10.64
CA LYS A 208 -24.95 4.58 -10.66
C LYS A 208 -24.42 4.92 -12.05
N THR A 209 -23.51 5.88 -12.11
CA THR A 209 -22.93 6.40 -13.35
C THR A 209 -21.43 6.55 -13.23
N ARG A 210 -20.69 6.06 -14.23
CA ARG A 210 -19.26 6.33 -14.39
C ARG A 210 -19.06 7.73 -14.98
N LEU A 211 -18.31 8.58 -14.28
CA LEU A 211 -18.08 9.97 -14.66
C LEU A 211 -16.87 10.17 -15.57
N THR A 212 -15.91 9.24 -15.54
CA THR A 212 -14.66 9.25 -16.30
C THR A 212 -14.64 8.12 -17.35
N PRO A 213 -14.96 8.39 -18.63
CA PRO A 213 -15.14 7.35 -19.64
C PRO A 213 -13.85 6.85 -20.28
N GLU A 214 -12.78 7.64 -20.26
CA GLU A 214 -11.47 7.28 -20.83
C GLU A 214 -10.79 6.21 -19.97
N ALA A 215 -9.97 5.36 -20.60
CA ALA A 215 -9.21 4.32 -19.90
C ALA A 215 -8.05 4.91 -19.07
N GLY A 216 -7.70 4.23 -17.98
CA GLY A 216 -6.53 4.52 -17.18
C GLY A 216 -6.84 4.79 -15.70
N THR A 217 -5.99 5.58 -15.06
CA THR A 217 -6.09 5.87 -13.63
C THR A 217 -6.40 7.34 -13.43
N PHE A 218 -7.39 7.60 -12.57
CA PHE A 218 -7.87 8.94 -12.26
C PHE A 218 -7.71 9.24 -10.76
N GLY A 219 -6.87 10.22 -10.43
CA GLY A 219 -6.91 10.91 -9.15
C GLY A 219 -7.95 12.03 -9.19
N ILE A 220 -8.74 12.19 -8.13
CA ILE A 220 -9.89 13.12 -8.11
C ILE A 220 -9.80 14.06 -6.92
N ASN A 221 -9.99 15.36 -7.16
CA ASN A 221 -10.22 16.36 -6.11
C ASN A 221 -11.53 17.11 -6.41
N LEU A 222 -12.60 16.77 -5.68
CA LEU A 222 -13.93 17.36 -5.85
C LEU A 222 -14.00 18.76 -5.23
N SER A 223 -14.73 19.66 -5.87
CA SER A 223 -15.11 20.92 -5.24
C SER A 223 -16.06 20.67 -4.06
N PRO A 224 -16.07 21.54 -3.03
CA PRO A 224 -16.93 21.35 -1.85
C PRO A 224 -18.44 21.26 -2.15
N ASP A 225 -18.87 21.79 -3.29
CA ASP A 225 -20.25 21.77 -3.76
C ASP A 225 -20.55 20.67 -4.80
N PHE A 226 -19.56 19.82 -5.12
CA PHE A 226 -19.64 18.69 -6.06
C PHE A 226 -19.95 19.06 -7.52
N THR A 227 -19.98 20.34 -7.87
CA THR A 227 -20.27 20.80 -9.25
C THR A 227 -19.09 20.58 -10.18
N TYR A 228 -17.86 20.69 -9.66
CA TYR A 228 -16.62 20.53 -10.41
C TYR A 228 -15.65 19.59 -9.72
N TYR A 229 -14.65 19.12 -10.45
CA TYR A 229 -13.49 18.46 -9.88
C TYR A 229 -12.24 18.69 -10.73
N LEU A 230 -11.09 18.65 -10.07
CA LEU A 230 -9.83 18.37 -10.73
C LEU A 230 -9.72 16.86 -10.93
N GLN A 231 -9.45 16.45 -12.17
CA GLN A 231 -8.97 15.11 -12.46
C GLN A 231 -7.47 15.14 -12.73
N TYR A 232 -6.78 14.12 -12.25
CA TYR A 232 -5.39 13.80 -12.53
C TYR A 232 -5.41 12.47 -13.28
N HIS A 233 -5.44 12.53 -14.61
CA HIS A 233 -5.63 11.35 -15.45
C HIS A 233 -4.33 10.97 -16.14
N GLY A 234 -3.95 9.70 -16.05
CA GLY A 234 -2.83 9.12 -16.78
C GLY A 234 -3.10 7.68 -17.17
N SER A 235 -2.30 7.17 -18.10
CA SER A 235 -2.30 5.76 -18.47
C SER A 235 -0.86 5.26 -18.60
N SER A 236 -0.69 3.96 -18.75
CA SER A 236 0.63 3.37 -19.01
C SER A 236 1.31 3.90 -20.28
N ALA A 237 0.55 4.50 -21.20
CA ALA A 237 1.05 5.07 -22.45
C ALA A 237 1.11 6.62 -22.45
N THR A 238 0.43 7.28 -21.52
CA THR A 238 0.24 8.75 -21.57
C THR A 238 0.60 9.41 -20.25
N PRO A 239 1.53 10.39 -20.25
CA PRO A 239 1.80 11.21 -19.07
C PRO A 239 0.54 11.89 -18.54
N GLN A 240 0.53 12.10 -17.22
CA GLN A 240 -0.61 12.67 -16.51
C GLN A 240 -1.06 14.01 -17.13
N THR A 241 -2.36 14.19 -17.26
CA THR A 241 -3.01 15.46 -17.60
C THR A 241 -3.93 15.87 -16.45
N VAL A 242 -3.87 17.14 -16.07
CA VAL A 242 -4.71 17.73 -15.03
C VAL A 242 -5.76 18.62 -15.69
N SER A 243 -7.04 18.32 -15.45
CA SER A 243 -8.16 19.05 -16.07
C SER A 243 -9.25 19.34 -15.06
N VAL A 244 -9.98 20.44 -15.26
CA VAL A 244 -11.24 20.72 -14.56
C VAL A 244 -12.38 20.12 -15.36
N LEU A 245 -13.25 19.36 -14.70
CA LEU A 245 -14.48 18.83 -15.27
C LEU A 245 -15.68 19.28 -14.45
N GLN A 246 -16.82 19.41 -15.12
CA GLN A 246 -18.11 19.64 -14.51
C GLN A 246 -18.83 18.30 -14.36
N THR A 247 -19.34 18.01 -13.16
CA THR A 247 -20.17 16.84 -12.94
C THR A 247 -21.53 17.04 -13.62
N ILE A 248 -22.04 15.99 -14.25
CA ILE A 248 -23.37 15.99 -14.85
C ILE A 248 -24.15 14.83 -14.24
N ALA A 249 -25.34 15.12 -13.72
CA ALA A 249 -26.20 14.08 -13.17
C ALA A 249 -26.47 13.00 -14.22
N ASN A 250 -26.21 11.75 -13.85
CA ASN A 250 -26.50 10.55 -14.63
C ASN A 250 -25.82 10.49 -16.01
N LYS A 251 -24.74 11.25 -16.24
CA LYS A 251 -23.93 11.20 -17.47
C LYS A 251 -22.44 11.32 -17.15
N ALA A 252 -21.59 11.03 -18.15
CA ALA A 252 -20.17 11.34 -18.07
C ALA A 252 -19.95 12.85 -17.82
N SER A 253 -18.86 13.18 -17.14
CA SER A 253 -18.55 14.59 -16.84
C SER A 253 -18.16 15.35 -18.11
N LYS A 254 -18.43 16.65 -18.11
CA LYS A 254 -18.06 17.54 -19.21
C LYS A 254 -16.72 18.22 -18.94
N PRO A 255 -15.73 18.12 -19.85
CA PRO A 255 -14.49 18.89 -19.74
C PRO A 255 -14.78 20.39 -19.75
N VAL A 256 -14.15 21.13 -18.84
CA VAL A 256 -14.25 22.59 -18.77
C VAL A 256 -12.98 23.22 -19.31
N ARG A 257 -11.82 22.82 -18.77
CA ARG A 257 -10.50 23.30 -19.23
C ARG A 257 -9.38 22.36 -18.78
N VAL A 258 -8.28 22.38 -19.51
CA VAL A 258 -7.02 21.76 -19.07
C VAL A 258 -6.26 22.75 -18.17
N VAL A 259 -5.73 22.26 -17.05
CA VAL A 259 -4.90 23.04 -16.11
C VAL A 259 -3.42 22.81 -16.40
N GLU A 260 -3.01 21.55 -16.55
CA GLU A 260 -1.65 21.15 -16.89
C GLU A 260 -1.70 19.93 -17.83
N SER A 261 -1.16 20.06 -19.02
CA SER A 261 -1.18 19.00 -20.04
C SER A 261 0.10 18.15 -20.07
N ASN A 262 1.13 18.56 -19.31
CA ASN A 262 2.50 18.08 -19.40
C ASN A 262 3.03 18.13 -20.84
N GLN A 263 2.67 19.15 -21.60
CA GLN A 263 3.02 19.22 -23.03
C GLN A 263 4.53 19.22 -23.26
N ALA A 264 5.30 19.91 -22.43
CA ALA A 264 6.77 19.92 -22.52
C ALA A 264 7.35 18.50 -22.36
N LEU A 265 6.87 17.74 -21.38
CA LEU A 265 7.26 16.33 -21.19
C LEU A 265 6.82 15.47 -22.37
N LYS A 266 5.56 15.60 -22.84
CA LYS A 266 5.05 14.86 -24.00
C LYS A 266 5.86 15.14 -25.26
N THR A 267 6.28 16.39 -25.47
CA THR A 267 7.16 16.75 -26.59
C THR A 267 8.53 16.13 -26.42
N ARG A 268 9.16 16.29 -25.25
CA ARG A 268 10.47 15.71 -24.96
C ARG A 268 10.50 14.19 -25.12
N LEU A 269 9.46 13.49 -24.70
CA LEU A 269 9.37 12.02 -24.83
C LEU A 269 9.36 11.54 -26.28
N LYS A 270 8.99 12.38 -27.26
CA LYS A 270 9.08 12.02 -28.69
C LYS A 270 10.53 11.90 -29.18
N GLU A 271 11.49 12.48 -28.46
CA GLU A 271 12.92 12.36 -28.76
C GLU A 271 13.50 11.02 -28.29
N TYR A 272 12.75 10.24 -27.52
CA TYR A 272 13.20 8.99 -26.94
C TYR A 272 12.38 7.80 -27.47
N ALA A 273 13.08 6.69 -27.72
CA ALA A 273 12.47 5.40 -27.99
C ALA A 273 11.95 4.79 -26.67
N ILE A 274 10.70 5.12 -26.30
CA ILE A 274 10.03 4.58 -25.11
C ILE A 274 9.23 3.34 -25.49
N ALA A 275 9.62 2.19 -24.94
CA ALA A 275 8.91 0.93 -25.11
C ALA A 275 7.61 0.91 -24.26
N PRO A 276 6.47 0.54 -24.86
CA PRO A 276 5.19 0.51 -24.15
C PRO A 276 5.12 -0.66 -23.17
N LYS A 277 4.36 -0.46 -22.09
CA LYS A 277 3.91 -1.58 -21.25
C LYS A 277 2.84 -2.38 -21.98
N ARG A 278 3.01 -3.70 -21.97
CA ARG A 278 2.03 -4.64 -22.49
C ARG A 278 1.48 -5.46 -21.34
N PHE A 279 0.21 -5.25 -21.02
CA PHE A 279 -0.48 -6.03 -20.01
C PHE A 279 -0.73 -7.45 -20.51
N PHE A 280 -0.63 -8.41 -19.60
CA PHE A 280 -0.95 -9.80 -19.85
C PHE A 280 -1.60 -10.40 -18.60
N GLN A 281 -2.16 -11.60 -18.78
CA GLN A 281 -2.68 -12.41 -17.69
C GLN A 281 -2.27 -13.85 -17.94
N PHE A 282 -2.00 -14.58 -16.87
CA PHE A 282 -1.78 -16.03 -16.93
C PHE A 282 -2.45 -16.71 -15.73
N THR A 283 -2.73 -18.00 -15.88
CA THR A 283 -3.34 -18.81 -14.83
C THR A 283 -2.30 -19.76 -14.27
N THR A 284 -2.10 -19.71 -12.96
CA THR A 284 -1.25 -20.66 -12.22
C THR A 284 -1.84 -22.07 -12.31
N PRO A 285 -1.04 -23.13 -12.07
CA PRO A 285 -1.56 -24.51 -12.01
C PRO A 285 -2.68 -24.71 -10.97
N GLU A 286 -2.72 -23.87 -9.92
CA GLU A 286 -3.78 -23.87 -8.89
C GLU A 286 -5.08 -23.15 -9.35
N GLY A 287 -5.16 -22.70 -10.60
CA GLY A 287 -6.34 -22.01 -11.15
C GLY A 287 -6.42 -20.53 -10.79
N THR A 288 -5.41 -19.95 -10.13
CA THR A 288 -5.39 -18.51 -9.82
C THR A 288 -4.92 -17.73 -11.05
N SER A 289 -5.76 -16.82 -11.54
CA SER A 289 -5.43 -15.88 -12.61
C SER A 289 -4.68 -14.66 -12.06
N LEU A 290 -3.50 -14.33 -12.60
CA LEU A 290 -2.63 -13.24 -12.15
C LEU A 290 -2.39 -12.21 -13.24
N ASN A 291 -2.46 -10.93 -12.87
CA ASN A 291 -2.22 -9.83 -13.80
C ASN A 291 -0.71 -9.55 -13.87
N GLY A 292 -0.23 -9.21 -15.07
CA GLY A 292 1.16 -8.80 -15.29
C GLY A 292 1.29 -7.71 -16.33
N TYR A 293 2.45 -7.07 -16.36
CA TYR A 293 2.89 -6.26 -17.51
C TYR A 293 4.30 -6.64 -17.92
N MET A 294 4.62 -6.41 -19.19
CA MET A 294 5.99 -6.50 -19.70
C MET A 294 6.37 -5.29 -20.54
N ILE A 295 7.63 -4.89 -20.44
CA ILE A 295 8.31 -3.93 -21.32
C ILE A 295 9.35 -4.75 -22.08
N ARG A 296 9.30 -4.70 -23.41
CA ARG A 296 10.25 -5.38 -24.29
C ARG A 296 11.23 -4.37 -24.88
N PRO A 297 12.41 -4.80 -25.35
CA PRO A 297 13.28 -3.95 -26.18
C PRO A 297 12.50 -3.28 -27.32
N ILE A 298 12.88 -2.05 -27.70
CA ILE A 298 12.14 -1.31 -28.74
C ILE A 298 12.26 -1.99 -30.11
N ASP A 299 13.41 -2.59 -30.39
CA ASP A 299 13.78 -3.37 -31.56
C ASP A 299 13.53 -4.87 -31.35
N PHE A 300 12.53 -5.22 -30.53
CA PHE A 300 12.22 -6.59 -30.14
C PHE A 300 12.01 -7.50 -31.37
N ASP A 301 12.85 -8.52 -31.44
CA ASP A 301 12.81 -9.62 -32.40
C ASP A 301 12.43 -10.91 -31.68
N SER A 302 11.28 -11.50 -32.04
CA SER A 302 10.75 -12.72 -31.42
C SER A 302 11.56 -13.99 -31.70
N THR A 303 12.53 -13.94 -32.60
CA THR A 303 13.45 -15.07 -32.90
C THR A 303 14.67 -15.10 -31.98
N LYS A 304 14.95 -14.01 -31.26
CA LYS A 304 16.04 -13.91 -30.28
C LYS A 304 15.59 -14.37 -28.89
N LYS A 305 16.56 -14.62 -28.01
CA LYS A 305 16.37 -14.97 -26.60
C LYS A 305 16.87 -13.84 -25.69
N TYR A 306 15.97 -13.25 -24.91
CA TYR A 306 16.28 -12.13 -24.02
C TYR A 306 16.33 -12.56 -22.54
N PRO A 307 17.22 -11.96 -21.73
CA PRO A 307 17.11 -12.04 -20.28
C PRO A 307 15.87 -11.28 -19.80
N VAL A 308 15.33 -11.70 -18.65
CA VAL A 308 14.18 -11.06 -18.01
C VAL A 308 14.59 -10.53 -16.64
N LEU A 309 14.28 -9.27 -16.35
CA LEU A 309 14.31 -8.74 -14.99
C LEU A 309 12.87 -8.55 -14.50
N MET A 310 12.49 -9.34 -13.50
CA MET A 310 11.22 -9.20 -12.80
C MET A 310 11.32 -8.12 -11.73
N PHE A 311 10.35 -7.21 -11.69
CA PHE A 311 10.12 -6.31 -10.56
C PHE A 311 9.01 -6.86 -9.68
N VAL A 312 9.26 -6.94 -8.37
CA VAL A 312 8.26 -7.33 -7.38
C VAL A 312 8.20 -6.29 -6.25
N TYR A 313 6.97 -5.91 -5.90
CA TYR A 313 6.67 -5.41 -4.55
C TYR A 313 5.89 -6.46 -3.78
N GLY A 314 4.68 -6.82 -4.24
CA GLY A 314 3.96 -8.03 -3.82
C GLY A 314 3.33 -7.98 -2.42
N GLY A 315 3.45 -6.88 -1.69
CA GLY A 315 2.92 -6.74 -0.33
C GLY A 315 1.39 -6.67 -0.24
N PRO A 316 0.80 -6.98 0.93
CA PRO A 316 -0.65 -6.98 1.15
C PRO A 316 -1.32 -5.67 0.71
N GLY A 317 -2.37 -5.77 -0.10
CA GLY A 317 -3.16 -4.64 -0.60
C GLY A 317 -2.48 -3.75 -1.63
N SER A 318 -1.18 -3.94 -1.91
CA SER A 318 -0.46 -3.20 -2.94
C SER A 318 -0.90 -3.58 -4.35
N GLN A 319 -0.54 -2.77 -5.34
CA GLN A 319 -0.65 -3.11 -6.76
C GLN A 319 0.46 -2.43 -7.56
N GLN A 320 1.07 -3.16 -8.50
CA GLN A 320 2.07 -2.65 -9.42
C GLN A 320 1.60 -2.76 -10.88
N VAL A 321 0.65 -3.65 -11.17
CA VAL A 321 0.09 -3.81 -12.52
C VAL A 321 -1.10 -2.87 -12.68
N LEU A 322 -0.79 -1.61 -12.99
CA LEU A 322 -1.78 -0.55 -13.18
C LEU A 322 -1.65 0.09 -14.56
N ASN A 323 -2.77 0.43 -15.18
CA ASN A 323 -2.83 1.29 -16.35
C ASN A 323 -2.65 2.76 -15.91
N ASN A 324 -1.45 3.07 -15.46
CA ASN A 324 -1.07 4.38 -14.97
C ASN A 324 0.31 4.80 -15.49
N TRP A 325 0.52 6.10 -15.58
CA TRP A 325 1.84 6.66 -15.88
C TRP A 325 2.77 6.44 -14.69
N GLU A 326 3.95 5.87 -14.94
CA GLU A 326 4.95 5.65 -13.89
C GLU A 326 6.05 6.70 -13.90
N GLY A 327 6.73 6.80 -12.75
CA GLY A 327 7.80 7.76 -12.52
C GLY A 327 9.19 7.17 -12.77
N ARG A 328 10.07 7.33 -11.77
CA ARG A 328 11.52 7.11 -11.91
C ARG A 328 11.89 5.69 -12.32
N ASP A 329 11.31 4.67 -11.69
CA ASP A 329 11.64 3.26 -11.99
C ASP A 329 11.34 2.91 -13.45
N PHE A 330 10.24 3.44 -14.00
CA PHE A 330 9.89 3.24 -15.40
C PHE A 330 11.00 3.69 -16.35
N PHE A 331 11.62 4.85 -16.11
CA PHE A 331 12.72 5.30 -16.97
C PHE A 331 13.99 4.47 -16.82
N TRP A 332 14.25 3.94 -15.62
CA TRP A 332 15.34 2.97 -15.44
C TRP A 332 15.06 1.66 -16.19
N TYR A 333 13.80 1.19 -16.18
CA TYR A 333 13.36 0.05 -16.99
C TYR A 333 13.52 0.32 -18.49
N GLN A 334 13.25 1.53 -18.97
CA GLN A 334 13.49 1.91 -20.36
C GLN A 334 14.98 1.79 -20.73
N THR A 335 15.88 2.23 -19.85
CA THR A 335 17.33 2.06 -20.05
C THR A 335 17.74 0.59 -20.14
N LEU A 336 17.19 -0.27 -19.28
CA LEU A 336 17.45 -1.71 -19.35
C LEU A 336 16.83 -2.36 -20.59
N ALA A 337 15.63 -1.95 -21.01
CA ALA A 337 15.00 -2.45 -22.23
C ALA A 337 15.84 -2.10 -23.48
N GLN A 338 16.44 -0.92 -23.53
CA GLN A 338 17.39 -0.54 -24.58
C GLN A 338 18.68 -1.36 -24.57
N LYS A 339 19.02 -1.96 -23.43
CA LYS A 339 20.15 -2.90 -23.28
C LYS A 339 19.76 -4.36 -23.56
N GLY A 340 18.54 -4.61 -24.04
CA GLY A 340 18.09 -5.95 -24.43
C GLY A 340 17.44 -6.75 -23.29
N TYR A 341 17.06 -6.14 -22.18
CA TYR A 341 16.33 -6.83 -21.11
C TYR A 341 14.82 -6.73 -21.32
N ILE A 342 14.10 -7.83 -21.09
CA ILE A 342 12.65 -7.77 -20.88
C ILE A 342 12.41 -7.42 -19.42
N ILE A 343 11.62 -6.39 -19.15
CA ILE A 343 11.19 -6.05 -17.79
C ILE A 343 9.79 -6.59 -17.60
N ALA A 344 9.54 -7.29 -16.50
CA ALA A 344 8.23 -7.86 -16.20
C ALA A 344 7.81 -7.59 -14.76
N CYS A 345 6.50 -7.49 -14.53
CA CYS A 345 5.93 -7.41 -13.19
C CYS A 345 4.66 -8.25 -13.14
N VAL A 346 4.41 -8.91 -12.01
CA VAL A 346 3.23 -9.74 -11.76
C VAL A 346 2.68 -9.39 -10.40
N ASP A 347 1.39 -9.03 -10.34
CA ASP A 347 0.66 -8.85 -9.08
C ASP A 347 0.20 -10.23 -8.58
N ASN A 348 0.89 -10.75 -7.56
CA ASN A 348 0.57 -12.00 -6.88
C ASN A 348 -0.69 -11.92 -6.00
N ARG A 349 -1.17 -13.07 -5.53
CA ARG A 349 -2.14 -13.17 -4.42
C ARG A 349 -1.69 -12.33 -3.23
N GLY A 350 -2.65 -11.68 -2.56
CA GLY A 350 -2.36 -10.69 -1.52
C GLY A 350 -2.47 -9.22 -1.98
N THR A 351 -2.34 -8.96 -3.29
CA THR A 351 -2.49 -7.61 -3.87
C THR A 351 -3.96 -7.14 -3.89
N GLY A 352 -4.18 -5.83 -4.00
CA GLY A 352 -5.50 -5.19 -3.85
C GLY A 352 -6.40 -5.18 -5.10
N SER A 353 -7.61 -4.63 -4.99
CA SER A 353 -8.58 -4.43 -6.09
C SER A 353 -9.09 -5.71 -6.75
N ARG A 354 -9.10 -6.82 -6.01
CA ARG A 354 -9.50 -8.15 -6.49
C ARG A 354 -10.38 -8.94 -5.52
N GLY A 355 -10.94 -8.28 -4.51
CA GLY A 355 -11.77 -8.90 -3.48
C GLY A 355 -10.97 -9.30 -2.24
N ASN A 356 -11.66 -9.32 -1.11
CA ASN A 356 -11.11 -9.66 0.19
C ASN A 356 -10.47 -11.06 0.20
N ALA A 357 -11.08 -12.05 -0.45
CA ALA A 357 -10.55 -13.41 -0.50
C ALA A 357 -9.18 -13.49 -1.22
N PHE A 358 -9.01 -12.74 -2.31
CA PHE A 358 -7.73 -12.68 -3.03
C PHE A 358 -6.66 -11.94 -2.21
N ARG A 359 -7.04 -10.86 -1.54
CA ARG A 359 -6.12 -10.01 -0.76
C ARG A 359 -5.68 -10.66 0.56
N THR A 360 -6.55 -11.41 1.23
CA THR A 360 -6.29 -11.90 2.59
C THR A 360 -5.73 -13.33 2.67
N VAL A 361 -5.55 -14.01 1.54
CA VAL A 361 -5.02 -15.38 1.48
C VAL A 361 -3.62 -15.53 2.08
N THR A 362 -2.85 -14.44 2.15
CA THR A 362 -1.51 -14.39 2.75
C THR A 362 -1.53 -14.23 4.28
N TYR A 363 -2.71 -14.06 4.88
CA TYR A 363 -2.87 -13.90 6.33
C TYR A 363 -2.28 -15.09 7.09
N ALA A 364 -1.57 -14.77 8.18
CA ALA A 364 -0.78 -15.66 9.01
C ALA A 364 0.42 -16.36 8.33
N GLN A 365 0.70 -16.08 7.05
CA GLN A 365 1.73 -16.77 6.26
C GLN A 365 2.35 -15.88 5.16
N LEU A 366 2.61 -14.61 5.46
CA LEU A 366 3.22 -13.66 4.53
C LEU A 366 4.46 -14.26 3.85
N GLY A 367 4.62 -14.00 2.56
CA GLY A 367 5.70 -14.52 1.71
C GLY A 367 5.40 -15.87 1.06
N LYS A 368 4.45 -16.68 1.58
CA LYS A 368 4.19 -18.01 1.02
C LYS A 368 3.58 -17.96 -0.38
N TYR A 369 2.33 -17.49 -0.48
CA TYR A 369 1.61 -17.48 -1.76
C TYR A 369 2.21 -16.47 -2.72
N GLU A 370 2.75 -15.38 -2.18
CA GLU A 370 3.47 -14.38 -2.95
C GLU A 370 4.68 -15.02 -3.65
N THR A 371 5.51 -15.80 -2.94
CA THR A 371 6.70 -16.44 -3.55
C THR A 371 6.30 -17.53 -4.55
N LEU A 372 5.29 -18.33 -4.25
CA LEU A 372 4.75 -19.32 -5.19
C LEU A 372 4.28 -18.66 -6.49
N ASP A 373 3.53 -17.58 -6.39
CA ASP A 373 3.01 -16.86 -7.55
C ASP A 373 4.11 -16.20 -8.38
N GLN A 374 5.17 -15.69 -7.75
CA GLN A 374 6.34 -15.16 -8.48
C GLN A 374 7.14 -16.27 -9.17
N ILE A 375 7.25 -17.46 -8.57
CA ILE A 375 7.82 -18.65 -9.21
C ILE A 375 7.00 -19.04 -10.45
N GLU A 376 5.66 -19.08 -10.33
CA GLU A 376 4.79 -19.36 -11.49
C GLU A 376 4.88 -18.26 -12.55
N GLY A 377 5.07 -17.00 -12.15
CA GLY A 377 5.38 -15.89 -13.06
C GLY A 377 6.68 -16.12 -13.83
N ALA A 378 7.76 -16.53 -13.14
CA ALA A 378 9.03 -16.86 -13.77
C ALA A 378 8.91 -18.06 -14.74
N LYS A 379 8.14 -19.09 -14.37
CA LYS A 379 7.86 -20.25 -15.26
C LYS A 379 7.08 -19.84 -16.50
N TYR A 380 6.03 -19.03 -16.34
CA TYR A 380 5.25 -18.50 -17.46
C TYR A 380 6.14 -17.72 -18.42
N LEU A 381 6.93 -16.78 -17.89
CA LEU A 381 7.85 -15.97 -18.68
C LEU A 381 8.92 -16.83 -19.36
N GLY A 382 9.52 -17.79 -18.65
CA GLY A 382 10.49 -18.74 -19.18
C GLY A 382 9.95 -19.69 -20.26
N GLY A 383 8.63 -19.86 -20.33
CA GLY A 383 7.94 -20.60 -21.38
C GLY A 383 7.74 -19.80 -22.68
N LEU A 384 7.93 -18.49 -22.66
CA LEU A 384 7.77 -17.65 -23.85
C LEU A 384 8.91 -17.93 -24.85
N PRO A 385 8.62 -17.99 -26.17
CA PRO A 385 9.58 -18.45 -27.17
C PRO A 385 10.79 -17.54 -27.35
N TYR A 386 10.75 -16.31 -26.84
CA TYR A 386 11.81 -15.31 -26.91
C TYR A 386 12.49 -15.04 -25.56
N VAL A 387 12.14 -15.77 -24.50
CA VAL A 387 12.79 -15.63 -23.19
C VAL A 387 13.88 -16.68 -23.03
N ASP A 388 15.03 -16.25 -22.53
CA ASP A 388 16.06 -17.14 -22.01
C ASP A 388 15.72 -17.51 -20.56
N LYS A 389 15.14 -18.70 -20.38
CA LYS A 389 14.74 -19.20 -19.04
C LYS A 389 15.90 -19.35 -18.05
N SER A 390 17.15 -19.37 -18.53
CA SER A 390 18.33 -19.44 -17.65
C SER A 390 18.79 -18.07 -17.13
N ARG A 391 18.20 -16.99 -17.66
CA ARG A 391 18.53 -15.60 -17.35
C ARG A 391 17.29 -14.81 -16.95
N ILE A 392 16.61 -15.30 -15.92
CA ILE A 392 15.53 -14.58 -15.23
C ILE A 392 16.08 -14.08 -13.90
N GLY A 393 16.04 -12.76 -13.68
CA GLY A 393 16.39 -12.12 -12.43
C GLY A 393 15.18 -11.47 -11.77
N ILE A 394 15.32 -11.11 -10.49
CA ILE A 394 14.24 -10.48 -9.73
C ILE A 394 14.76 -9.39 -8.79
N TRP A 395 14.08 -8.25 -8.74
CA TRP A 395 14.44 -7.17 -7.83
C TRP A 395 13.23 -6.56 -7.13
N GLY A 396 13.47 -6.01 -5.95
CA GLY A 396 12.46 -5.24 -5.22
C GLY A 396 13.02 -4.45 -4.05
N TRP A 397 12.19 -3.54 -3.53
CA TRP A 397 12.51 -2.65 -2.42
C TRP A 397 11.51 -2.86 -1.27
N SER A 398 11.95 -2.81 -0.01
CA SER A 398 11.09 -2.95 1.17
C SER A 398 10.46 -4.35 1.22
N TYR A 399 9.12 -4.46 1.20
CA TYR A 399 8.44 -5.75 0.98
C TYR A 399 8.90 -6.43 -0.31
N GLY A 400 9.16 -5.67 -1.38
CA GLY A 400 9.75 -6.20 -2.60
C GLY A 400 11.15 -6.76 -2.41
N GLY A 401 11.92 -6.18 -1.48
CA GLY A 401 13.24 -6.69 -1.09
C GLY A 401 13.12 -8.03 -0.35
N TYR A 402 12.13 -8.13 0.56
CA TYR A 402 11.75 -9.39 1.21
C TYR A 402 11.37 -10.46 0.19
N MET A 403 10.53 -10.10 -0.79
CA MET A 403 10.12 -10.99 -1.88
C MET A 403 11.29 -11.42 -2.76
N SER A 404 12.17 -10.50 -3.17
CA SER A 404 13.37 -10.84 -3.94
C SER A 404 14.28 -11.79 -3.15
N ALA A 405 14.47 -11.57 -1.84
CA ALA A 405 15.26 -12.46 -0.99
C ALA A 405 14.63 -13.86 -0.86
N LEU A 406 13.30 -13.96 -0.73
CA LEU A 406 12.60 -15.25 -0.74
C LEU A 406 12.68 -15.96 -2.08
N CYS A 407 12.53 -15.25 -3.19
CA CYS A 407 12.71 -15.81 -4.52
C CYS A 407 14.15 -16.30 -4.75
N MET A 408 15.16 -15.62 -4.19
CA MET A 408 16.57 -16.05 -4.28
C MET A 408 16.94 -17.16 -3.29
N THR A 409 16.08 -17.50 -2.32
CA THR A 409 16.30 -18.57 -1.35
C THR A 409 15.35 -19.75 -1.58
N ILE A 410 14.05 -19.58 -1.35
CA ILE A 410 13.02 -20.61 -1.55
C ILE A 410 12.79 -20.87 -3.05
N GLY A 411 12.73 -19.81 -3.86
CA GLY A 411 12.48 -19.90 -5.31
C GLY A 411 13.74 -20.04 -6.17
N ALA A 412 14.91 -20.28 -5.56
CA ALA A 412 16.21 -19.98 -6.15
C ALA A 412 16.54 -20.77 -7.44
N ASP A 413 15.82 -21.86 -7.70
CA ASP A 413 15.97 -22.65 -8.94
C ASP A 413 15.39 -21.97 -10.18
N TYR A 414 14.59 -20.91 -10.01
CA TYR A 414 13.94 -20.18 -11.10
C TYR A 414 14.55 -18.80 -11.36
N PHE A 415 15.48 -18.35 -10.51
CA PHE A 415 16.07 -17.02 -10.57
C PHE A 415 17.60 -17.10 -10.57
N LYS A 416 18.21 -16.47 -11.58
CA LYS A 416 19.66 -16.41 -11.77
C LYS A 416 20.32 -15.34 -10.91
N THR A 417 19.67 -14.18 -10.80
CA THR A 417 20.22 -12.97 -10.18
C THR A 417 19.13 -12.23 -9.42
N GLY A 418 19.42 -11.76 -8.21
CA GLY A 418 18.45 -11.00 -7.41
C GLY A 418 19.03 -9.79 -6.71
N ILE A 419 18.20 -8.75 -6.55
CA ILE A 419 18.54 -7.51 -5.84
C ILE A 419 17.46 -7.21 -4.81
N SER A 420 17.85 -7.15 -3.54
CA SER A 420 16.99 -6.71 -2.44
C SER A 420 17.46 -5.35 -1.93
N VAL A 421 16.59 -4.34 -2.02
CA VAL A 421 16.83 -3.02 -1.44
C VAL A 421 15.99 -2.84 -0.18
N ALA A 422 16.63 -2.52 0.96
CA ALA A 422 16.03 -2.38 2.28
C ALA A 422 15.02 -3.50 2.62
N PRO A 423 15.40 -4.80 2.52
CA PRO A 423 14.47 -5.89 2.74
C PRO A 423 14.12 -6.05 4.22
N VAL A 424 12.86 -6.37 4.51
CA VAL A 424 12.54 -7.12 5.73
C VAL A 424 13.13 -8.53 5.55
N THR A 425 13.86 -9.03 6.55
CA THR A 425 14.47 -10.37 6.50
C THR A 425 13.88 -11.29 7.56
N THR A 426 13.32 -10.71 8.63
CA THR A 426 12.41 -11.38 9.56
C THR A 426 11.36 -10.39 10.04
N TRP A 427 10.11 -10.84 10.12
CA TRP A 427 8.99 -10.04 10.61
C TRP A 427 9.08 -9.71 12.10
N ARG A 428 9.95 -10.39 12.85
CA ARG A 428 10.22 -10.11 14.27
C ARG A 428 10.90 -8.76 14.49
N PHE A 429 11.51 -8.17 13.45
CA PHE A 429 12.20 -6.89 13.54
C PHE A 429 11.35 -5.69 13.14
N TYR A 430 10.14 -5.92 12.65
CA TYR A 430 9.26 -4.88 12.15
C TYR A 430 8.15 -4.54 13.16
N ASP A 431 7.48 -3.41 12.96
CA ASP A 431 6.54 -2.86 13.94
C ASP A 431 5.32 -3.75 14.20
N THR A 432 4.71 -3.60 15.38
CA THR A 432 3.49 -4.29 15.80
C THR A 432 2.32 -4.03 14.86
N ILE A 433 2.09 -2.77 14.48
CA ILE A 433 0.86 -2.34 13.79
C ILE A 433 0.75 -2.92 12.39
N TYR A 434 1.85 -3.05 11.65
CA TYR A 434 1.91 -3.73 10.38
C TYR A 434 1.93 -5.23 10.58
N THR A 435 2.90 -5.73 11.34
CA THR A 435 3.23 -7.16 11.34
C THR A 435 2.11 -7.99 11.92
N GLU A 436 1.56 -7.59 13.07
CA GLU A 436 0.54 -8.39 13.74
C GLU A 436 -0.81 -8.38 13.01
N ARG A 437 -1.08 -7.36 12.19
CA ARG A 437 -2.26 -7.34 11.30
C ARG A 437 -2.24 -8.51 10.34
N TYR A 438 -1.07 -8.82 9.79
CA TYR A 438 -0.94 -9.83 8.74
C TYR A 438 -0.47 -11.18 9.26
N LEU A 439 0.27 -11.22 10.38
CA LEU A 439 0.87 -12.44 10.93
C LEU A 439 0.39 -12.82 12.32
N LYS A 440 -0.52 -12.07 12.94
CA LYS A 440 -0.82 -12.18 14.38
C LYS A 440 0.43 -11.92 15.23
N ARG A 441 0.36 -12.11 16.54
CA ARG A 441 1.53 -11.97 17.41
C ARG A 441 2.49 -13.16 17.23
N PRO A 442 3.81 -12.97 17.38
CA PRO A 442 4.77 -14.04 17.26
C PRO A 442 4.56 -15.17 18.28
N GLN A 443 3.97 -14.87 19.44
CA GLN A 443 3.60 -15.86 20.46
C GLN A 443 2.44 -16.76 20.01
N ASP A 444 1.56 -16.26 19.14
CA ASP A 444 0.36 -16.96 18.67
C ASP A 444 0.56 -17.62 17.29
N ASN A 445 1.61 -17.24 16.55
CA ASN A 445 1.86 -17.69 15.18
C ASN A 445 3.36 -17.77 14.84
N ALA A 446 4.16 -18.41 15.69
CA ALA A 446 5.62 -18.46 15.50
C ALA A 446 6.04 -18.96 14.10
N SER A 447 5.41 -20.02 13.58
CA SER A 447 5.73 -20.55 12.25
C SER A 447 5.46 -19.54 11.13
N GLY A 448 4.42 -18.71 11.24
CA GLY A 448 4.15 -17.65 10.27
C GLY A 448 5.26 -16.58 10.19
N TYR A 449 6.07 -16.42 11.24
CA TYR A 449 7.24 -15.53 11.25
C TYR A 449 8.50 -16.20 10.69
N ASP A 450 8.60 -17.52 10.79
CA ASP A 450 9.85 -18.27 10.57
C ASP A 450 9.84 -19.06 9.24
N ASP A 451 8.69 -19.61 8.81
CA ASP A 451 8.56 -20.48 7.63
C ASP A 451 8.86 -19.76 6.31
N ASN A 452 8.60 -18.46 6.24
CA ASN A 452 8.82 -17.63 5.05
C ASN A 452 9.75 -16.46 5.34
N SER A 453 10.71 -16.62 6.26
CA SER A 453 11.72 -15.60 6.54
C SER A 453 12.98 -15.86 5.70
N PRO A 454 13.48 -14.92 4.88
CA PRO A 454 14.77 -15.09 4.21
C PRO A 454 15.89 -15.50 5.17
N LEU A 455 15.88 -14.96 6.39
CA LEU A 455 16.85 -15.24 7.44
C LEU A 455 16.97 -16.74 7.76
N THR A 456 15.85 -17.46 7.85
CA THR A 456 15.83 -18.90 8.16
C THR A 456 16.19 -19.78 6.95
N HIS A 457 16.14 -19.21 5.74
CA HIS A 457 16.43 -19.90 4.48
C HIS A 457 17.74 -19.45 3.82
N ALA A 458 18.61 -18.71 4.52
CA ALA A 458 19.87 -18.21 3.99
C ALA A 458 20.72 -19.29 3.29
N ALA A 459 20.78 -20.51 3.86
CA ALA A 459 21.50 -21.64 3.27
C ALA A 459 20.93 -22.14 1.93
N LYS A 460 19.73 -21.72 1.54
CA LYS A 460 19.11 -22.04 0.26
C LYS A 460 19.45 -21.03 -0.84
N LEU A 461 20.16 -19.94 -0.54
CA LEU A 461 20.57 -18.96 -1.55
C LEU A 461 21.32 -19.65 -2.70
N LYS A 462 20.90 -19.38 -3.93
CA LYS A 462 21.58 -19.74 -5.19
C LYS A 462 21.67 -18.51 -6.10
N GLY A 463 22.54 -18.55 -7.10
CA GLY A 463 22.68 -17.45 -8.07
C GLY A 463 23.46 -16.24 -7.54
N ASN A 464 23.34 -15.12 -8.23
CA ASN A 464 24.02 -13.87 -7.87
C ASN A 464 23.08 -13.00 -7.02
N TYR A 465 23.53 -12.55 -5.86
CA TYR A 465 22.69 -11.77 -4.95
C TYR A 465 23.34 -10.45 -4.54
N LEU A 466 22.56 -9.37 -4.62
CA LEU A 466 22.93 -8.02 -4.17
C LEU A 466 21.98 -7.55 -3.08
N LEU A 467 22.52 -7.23 -1.91
CA LEU A 467 21.81 -6.69 -0.77
C LEU A 467 22.15 -5.20 -0.59
N VAL A 468 21.16 -4.34 -0.63
CA VAL A 468 21.34 -2.88 -0.53
C VAL A 468 20.55 -2.33 0.64
N HIS A 469 21.11 -1.41 1.43
CA HIS A 469 20.37 -0.81 2.54
C HIS A 469 20.89 0.59 2.92
N GLY A 470 20.01 1.45 3.43
CA GLY A 470 20.43 2.67 4.12
C GLY A 470 20.77 2.39 5.60
N THR A 471 21.90 2.88 6.11
CA THR A 471 22.27 2.63 7.52
C THR A 471 21.45 3.44 8.53
N GLY A 472 20.71 4.45 8.06
CA GLY A 472 19.83 5.29 8.88
C GLY A 472 18.35 5.03 8.57
N ASP A 473 18.01 3.81 8.16
CA ASP A 473 16.62 3.37 7.91
C ASP A 473 15.88 3.22 9.23
N ASP A 474 14.92 4.11 9.46
CA ASP A 474 14.04 4.22 10.62
C ASP A 474 12.72 3.44 10.47
N ASN A 475 12.54 2.77 9.33
CA ASN A 475 11.34 2.00 9.03
C ASN A 475 11.65 0.50 8.95
N VAL A 476 12.39 0.08 7.91
CA VAL A 476 12.96 -1.27 7.84
C VAL A 476 14.36 -1.16 8.39
N HIS A 477 14.52 -1.36 9.69
CA HIS A 477 15.81 -1.16 10.34
C HIS A 477 16.95 -1.93 9.64
N PHE A 478 18.12 -1.28 9.53
CA PHE A 478 19.34 -1.86 8.96
C PHE A 478 19.74 -3.20 9.60
N GLN A 479 19.29 -3.43 10.84
CA GLN A 479 19.32 -4.72 11.53
C GLN A 479 18.89 -5.90 10.65
N ASN A 480 17.89 -5.73 9.78
CA ASN A 480 17.42 -6.77 8.86
C ASN A 480 18.54 -7.23 7.91
N SER A 481 19.27 -6.29 7.29
CA SER A 481 20.38 -6.62 6.41
C SER A 481 21.52 -7.26 7.18
N VAL A 482 21.93 -6.67 8.31
CA VAL A 482 23.03 -7.20 9.13
C VAL A 482 22.77 -8.65 9.55
N ALA A 483 21.57 -8.96 10.03
CA ALA A 483 21.22 -10.32 10.44
C ALA A 483 21.23 -11.30 9.26
N PHE A 484 20.78 -10.88 8.08
CA PHE A 484 20.76 -11.76 6.91
C PHE A 484 22.16 -11.97 6.32
N GLU A 485 23.02 -10.95 6.33
CA GLU A 485 24.44 -11.09 5.97
C GLU A 485 25.13 -12.11 6.88
N ASP A 486 24.94 -12.02 8.21
CA ASP A 486 25.48 -13.00 9.16
C ASP A 486 25.01 -14.43 8.87
N ALA A 487 23.71 -14.60 8.60
CA ALA A 487 23.14 -15.91 8.24
C ALA A 487 23.70 -16.46 6.92
N LEU A 488 23.91 -15.60 5.91
CA LEU A 488 24.51 -15.98 4.63
C LEU A 488 25.98 -16.38 4.80
N ILE A 489 26.76 -15.61 5.56
CA ILE A 489 28.16 -15.91 5.89
C ILE A 489 28.25 -17.26 6.61
N LYS A 490 27.43 -17.48 7.64
CA LYS A 490 27.36 -18.73 8.39
C LYS A 490 27.03 -19.93 7.50
N ALA A 491 26.22 -19.73 6.47
CA ALA A 491 25.86 -20.75 5.49
C ALA A 491 26.87 -20.87 4.32
N ASN A 492 28.01 -20.18 4.39
CA ASN A 492 29.03 -20.10 3.34
C ASN A 492 28.44 -19.71 1.96
N LYS A 493 27.57 -18.71 1.96
CA LYS A 493 26.95 -18.17 0.74
C LYS A 493 27.63 -16.88 0.32
N GLN A 494 27.91 -16.79 -0.98
CA GLN A 494 28.48 -15.58 -1.59
C GLN A 494 27.36 -14.61 -1.95
N PHE A 495 27.58 -13.33 -1.68
CA PHE A 495 26.70 -12.23 -2.00
C PHE A 495 27.52 -10.94 -2.13
N GLN A 496 26.91 -9.89 -2.69
CA GLN A 496 27.45 -8.53 -2.64
C GLN A 496 26.53 -7.70 -1.74
N SER A 497 27.11 -6.86 -0.88
CA SER A 497 26.35 -5.88 -0.11
C SER A 497 26.78 -4.46 -0.45
N PHE A 498 25.85 -3.52 -0.35
CA PHE A 498 26.12 -2.10 -0.54
C PHE A 498 25.27 -1.27 0.41
N TYR A 499 25.90 -0.53 1.32
CA TYR A 499 25.17 0.34 2.25
C TYR A 499 25.31 1.81 1.90
N TYR A 500 24.26 2.58 2.20
CA TYR A 500 24.22 4.03 2.05
C TYR A 500 24.25 4.70 3.43
N PRO A 501 25.40 5.28 3.83
CA PRO A 501 25.53 5.90 5.15
C PRO A 501 24.48 6.97 5.41
N ASN A 502 23.83 6.90 6.57
CA ASN A 502 22.81 7.82 7.07
C ASN A 502 21.59 8.02 6.16
N ARG A 503 21.40 7.18 5.14
CA ARG A 503 20.21 7.23 4.31
C ARG A 503 19.10 6.44 4.97
N ASN A 504 17.90 7.01 4.96
CA ASN A 504 16.70 6.35 5.44
C ASN A 504 16.13 5.40 4.37
N HIS A 505 14.93 4.88 4.62
CA HIS A 505 14.22 3.94 3.75
C HIS A 505 14.12 4.37 2.29
N GLY A 506 14.12 5.68 2.03
CA GLY A 506 14.02 6.24 0.69
C GLY A 506 15.34 6.35 -0.08
N ILE A 507 16.50 6.12 0.53
CA ILE A 507 17.85 6.18 -0.10
C ILE A 507 17.97 7.33 -1.12
N TYR A 508 17.89 8.57 -0.64
CA TYR A 508 17.92 9.78 -1.48
C TYR A 508 18.86 10.87 -0.93
N GLY A 509 19.07 11.92 -1.73
CA GLY A 509 19.90 13.09 -1.38
C GLY A 509 21.20 13.15 -2.16
N GLY A 510 21.52 14.32 -2.74
CA GLY A 510 22.66 14.50 -3.62
C GLY A 510 22.71 13.45 -4.74
N ASN A 511 23.89 12.86 -4.97
CA ASN A 511 24.11 11.83 -6.00
C ASN A 511 23.65 10.42 -5.59
N THR A 512 23.17 10.23 -4.35
CA THR A 512 22.84 8.91 -3.78
C THR A 512 21.94 8.10 -4.70
N ARG A 513 20.89 8.72 -5.26
CA ARG A 513 19.92 7.98 -6.06
C ARG A 513 20.46 7.58 -7.42
N MET A 514 21.21 8.46 -8.07
CA MET A 514 21.89 8.12 -9.34
C MET A 514 22.90 7.00 -9.11
N HIS A 515 23.71 7.10 -8.04
CA HIS A 515 24.67 6.07 -7.66
C HIS A 515 23.99 4.71 -7.43
N LEU A 516 22.85 4.68 -6.74
CA LEU A 516 22.07 3.46 -6.50
C LEU A 516 21.66 2.75 -7.78
N TYR A 517 20.97 3.46 -8.69
CA TYR A 517 20.52 2.83 -9.93
C TYR A 517 21.67 2.49 -10.86
N GLN A 518 22.76 3.26 -10.87
CA GLN A 518 23.96 2.89 -11.63
C GLN A 518 24.60 1.61 -11.09
N MET A 519 24.75 1.48 -9.77
CA MET A 519 25.29 0.29 -9.11
C MET A 519 24.42 -0.94 -9.41
N MET A 520 23.10 -0.83 -9.29
CA MET A 520 22.17 -1.91 -9.63
C MET A 520 22.25 -2.29 -11.11
N THR A 521 22.34 -1.30 -12.01
CA THR A 521 22.50 -1.53 -13.46
C THR A 521 23.77 -2.32 -13.75
N ASN A 522 24.91 -1.90 -13.20
CA ASN A 522 26.18 -2.59 -13.38
C ASN A 522 26.13 -4.02 -12.85
N PHE A 523 25.44 -4.24 -11.73
CA PHE A 523 25.25 -5.59 -11.17
C PHE A 523 24.41 -6.47 -12.10
N ILE A 524 23.33 -5.93 -12.69
CA ILE A 524 22.50 -6.66 -13.67
C ILE A 524 23.31 -7.02 -14.91
N GLU A 525 23.97 -6.04 -15.54
CA GLU A 525 24.73 -6.26 -16.78
C GLU A 525 25.84 -7.30 -16.63
N LYS A 526 26.45 -7.38 -15.44
CA LYS A 526 27.49 -8.36 -15.16
C LYS A 526 26.97 -9.78 -14.95
N ASN A 527 25.75 -9.93 -14.43
CA ASN A 527 25.29 -11.17 -13.80
C ASN A 527 24.03 -11.80 -14.43
N LEU A 528 23.35 -11.09 -15.33
CA LEU A 528 22.09 -11.50 -15.96
C LEU A 528 22.10 -11.15 -17.45
#